data_AF-A0A0W0EVS4-F1
#
_entry.id   AF-A0A0W0EVS4-F1
#
_cell.length_a   1.000
_cell.length_b   1.000
_cell.length_c   1.000
_cell.angle_alpha   90.00
_cell.angle_beta   90.00
_cell.angle_gamma   90.00
#
_symmetry.space_group_name_H-M   'P 1'
#
loop_
_entity.id
_entity.type
_entity.pdbx_description
1 polymer ?
#
loop_
_entity_poly.entity_id
_entity_poly.type
_entity_poly.pdbx_seq_one_letter_code
_entity_poly.pdbx_strand_id
1 'polypeptide(L)'
;MILRDSLIIVGAAGVAAYLVFKRTETLKNTNLVLLLVAIPSLLSTYLSISTVPIWNVLLVFIGYLFTILSCIVVYRHTKGGLGNSLSGTRGLHEQYGDVVRIGPNELSFLSPDALGPIMGQHGLPKGQFWDGRFPENQKVRPVTALQDLEQHRQRRGPWNKAFSSAALKEYEVLVSKRTALLGDKLAAESESGKPVEFGQWIGWYTYDLMTDFVFSGGSEMLRQGDVEGLIADIRSGLPNALFMSHVPWLGRLLYRIPKGFYSAQLKFRQNSFARAMKRKEMGGEKKDLYYYLLDEANDKKVHSGPEVIADASAAVLGGSDTTSNTVTLIVFYLLTRPNALQRIKEEVDSGRMVGESYVPPGTNVTIPFYSLQRDPRHFSPIPDEWISERWLDEAQRIQLEPKLFSGAGYKHDMKCFVAFSAGPANCVGKGLAMMEMRAAICMLLKRFDMRLRDHEKVKGSFERGIQDLWTMRTEDLWVEFSERRLLKSVA
;
A
#
# COMPACT_ATOMS: atom_id res chain seq x y z
N MET A 1 -13.69 -2.49 -66.87
CA MET A 1 -14.35 -3.43 -65.94
C MET A 1 -13.46 -3.84 -64.75
N ILE A 2 -12.26 -3.24 -64.56
CA ILE A 2 -11.20 -3.91 -63.78
C ILE A 2 -11.01 -3.31 -62.38
N LEU A 3 -11.13 -1.98 -62.23
CA LEU A 3 -10.86 -1.33 -60.93
C LEU A 3 -12.02 -1.48 -59.94
N ARG A 4 -13.27 -1.34 -60.40
CA ARG A 4 -14.47 -1.41 -59.55
C ARG A 4 -14.65 -2.80 -58.95
N ASP A 5 -14.54 -3.83 -59.77
CA ASP A 5 -14.78 -5.21 -59.33
C ASP A 5 -13.62 -5.71 -58.46
N SER A 6 -12.39 -5.27 -58.73
CA SER A 6 -11.22 -5.52 -57.86
C SER A 6 -11.36 -4.83 -56.50
N LEU A 7 -11.85 -3.58 -56.46
CA LEU A 7 -12.12 -2.88 -55.20
C LEU A 7 -13.24 -3.53 -54.40
N ILE A 8 -14.28 -4.05 -55.07
CA ILE A 8 -15.38 -4.77 -54.41
C ILE A 8 -14.88 -6.11 -53.84
N ILE A 9 -14.05 -6.86 -54.57
CA ILE A 9 -13.52 -8.15 -54.11
C ILE A 9 -12.50 -7.95 -52.98
N VAL A 10 -11.59 -6.97 -53.10
CA VAL A 10 -10.63 -6.62 -52.04
C VAL A 10 -11.37 -6.08 -50.81
N GLY A 11 -12.41 -5.26 -51.01
CA GLY A 11 -13.28 -4.77 -49.94
C GLY A 11 -14.03 -5.90 -49.24
N ALA A 12 -14.64 -6.82 -49.98
CA ALA A 12 -15.37 -7.96 -49.44
C ALA A 12 -14.45 -8.96 -48.73
N ALA A 13 -13.26 -9.23 -49.28
CA ALA A 13 -12.24 -10.07 -48.64
C ALA A 13 -11.65 -9.40 -47.40
N GLY A 14 -11.44 -8.08 -47.43
CA GLY A 14 -11.05 -7.29 -46.27
C GLY A 14 -12.11 -7.32 -45.17
N VAL A 15 -13.39 -7.22 -45.53
CA VAL A 15 -14.52 -7.37 -44.60
C VAL A 15 -14.63 -8.80 -44.07
N ALA A 16 -14.45 -9.83 -44.91
CA ALA A 16 -14.48 -11.23 -44.47
C ALA A 16 -13.30 -11.56 -43.53
N ALA A 17 -12.09 -11.11 -43.85
CA ALA A 17 -10.92 -11.24 -42.99
C ALA A 17 -11.11 -10.46 -41.68
N TYR A 18 -11.68 -9.25 -41.73
CA TYR A 18 -12.07 -8.48 -40.55
C TYR A 18 -13.12 -9.21 -39.71
N LEU A 19 -14.13 -9.83 -40.32
CA LEU A 19 -15.17 -10.59 -39.61
C LEU A 19 -14.62 -11.88 -38.98
N VAL A 20 -13.72 -12.58 -39.67
CA VAL A 20 -13.00 -13.75 -39.13
C VAL A 20 -12.10 -13.33 -37.98
N PHE A 21 -11.33 -12.25 -38.14
CA PHE A 21 -10.48 -11.68 -37.09
C PHE A 21 -11.31 -11.22 -35.88
N LYS A 22 -12.41 -10.50 -36.12
CA LYS A 22 -13.40 -10.07 -35.10
C LYS A 22 -13.99 -11.25 -34.34
N ARG A 23 -14.21 -12.39 -35.00
CA ARG A 23 -14.81 -13.58 -34.38
C ARG A 23 -13.80 -14.45 -33.65
N THR A 24 -12.52 -14.41 -34.03
CA THR A 24 -11.54 -15.41 -33.56
C THR A 24 -10.37 -14.84 -32.75
N GLU A 25 -10.04 -13.54 -32.87
CA GLU A 25 -8.93 -12.87 -32.17
C GLU A 25 -7.69 -13.76 -31.99
N THR A 26 -7.25 -14.43 -33.06
CA THR A 26 -6.21 -15.44 -32.92
C THR A 26 -4.84 -14.80 -32.71
N LEU A 27 -4.29 -14.98 -31.52
CA LEU A 27 -2.96 -14.49 -31.12
C LEU A 27 -1.81 -15.42 -31.55
N LYS A 28 -2.11 -16.52 -32.24
CA LYS A 28 -1.10 -17.49 -32.72
C LYS A 28 -0.42 -16.95 -33.98
N ASN A 29 0.91 -16.86 -33.96
CA ASN A 29 1.73 -16.41 -35.09
C ASN A 29 1.37 -17.09 -36.42
N THR A 30 1.07 -18.39 -36.40
CA THR A 30 0.68 -19.16 -37.59
C THR A 30 -0.61 -18.63 -38.21
N ASN A 31 -1.61 -18.31 -37.39
CA ASN A 31 -2.90 -17.82 -37.86
C ASN A 31 -2.79 -16.36 -38.32
N LEU A 32 -1.96 -15.56 -37.66
CA LEU A 32 -1.63 -14.19 -38.10
C LEU A 32 -0.92 -14.20 -39.47
N VAL A 33 0.09 -15.04 -39.67
CA VAL A 33 0.75 -15.18 -40.97
C VAL A 33 -0.22 -15.70 -42.03
N LEU A 34 -1.10 -16.64 -41.68
CA LEU A 34 -2.11 -17.16 -42.61
C LEU A 34 -3.12 -16.08 -43.03
N LEU A 35 -3.59 -15.26 -42.09
CA LEU A 35 -4.55 -14.17 -42.33
C LEU A 35 -3.91 -12.94 -43.00
N LEU A 36 -2.66 -12.60 -42.66
CA LEU A 36 -1.97 -11.39 -43.12
C LEU A 36 -1.16 -11.59 -44.40
N VAL A 37 -0.74 -12.83 -44.69
CA VAL A 37 0.16 -13.13 -45.81
C VAL A 37 -0.42 -14.19 -46.72
N ALA A 38 -0.90 -15.33 -46.19
CA ALA A 38 -1.34 -16.44 -47.05
C ALA A 38 -2.67 -16.14 -47.78
N ILE A 39 -3.68 -15.63 -47.07
CA ILE A 39 -4.98 -15.27 -47.64
C ILE A 39 -4.86 -14.12 -48.65
N PRO A 40 -4.20 -12.99 -48.33
CA PRO A 40 -3.87 -11.94 -49.30
C PRO A 40 -3.10 -12.45 -50.51
N SER A 41 -2.09 -13.31 -50.30
CA SER A 41 -1.33 -13.92 -51.40
C SER A 41 -2.21 -14.78 -52.29
N LEU A 42 -3.03 -15.68 -51.72
CA LEU A 42 -3.96 -16.55 -52.46
C LEU A 42 -5.00 -15.75 -53.25
N LEU A 43 -5.58 -14.72 -52.64
CA LEU A 43 -6.50 -13.79 -53.31
C LEU A 43 -5.81 -13.02 -54.43
N SER A 44 -4.55 -12.61 -54.25
CA SER A 44 -3.77 -11.93 -55.30
C SER A 44 -3.47 -12.86 -56.49
N THR A 45 -3.25 -14.15 -56.24
CA THR A 45 -3.05 -15.16 -57.30
C THR A 45 -4.34 -15.42 -58.05
N TYR A 46 -5.48 -15.53 -57.33
CA TYR A 46 -6.80 -15.75 -57.90
C TYR A 46 -7.29 -14.55 -58.72
N LEU A 47 -6.96 -13.34 -58.29
CA LEU A 47 -7.36 -12.11 -58.97
C LEU A 47 -6.54 -11.78 -60.21
N SER A 48 -5.35 -12.40 -60.40
CA SER A 48 -4.44 -12.26 -61.57
C SER A 48 -4.74 -11.04 -62.45
N ILE A 49 -4.64 -9.85 -61.87
CA ILE A 49 -4.67 -8.60 -62.60
C ILE A 49 -3.30 -8.49 -63.24
N SER A 50 -3.30 -8.42 -64.56
CA SER A 50 -2.18 -8.49 -65.50
C SER A 50 -1.15 -7.35 -65.36
N THR A 51 -0.61 -7.16 -64.15
CA THR A 51 0.53 -6.29 -63.83
C THR A 51 1.37 -6.89 -62.71
N VAL A 52 2.67 -6.53 -62.70
CA VAL A 52 3.77 -7.13 -61.91
C VAL A 52 3.31 -7.57 -60.50
N PRO A 53 3.49 -8.86 -60.12
CA PRO A 53 2.94 -9.47 -58.90
C PRO A 53 3.22 -8.71 -57.60
N ILE A 54 4.37 -8.01 -57.53
CA ILE A 54 4.78 -7.27 -56.35
C ILE A 54 3.87 -6.08 -56.04
N TRP A 55 3.30 -5.43 -57.05
CA TRP A 55 2.40 -4.29 -56.86
C TRP A 55 1.03 -4.72 -56.33
N ASN A 56 0.54 -5.90 -56.72
CA ASN A 56 -0.71 -6.45 -56.20
C ASN A 56 -0.56 -6.85 -54.72
N VAL A 57 0.57 -7.47 -54.35
CA VAL A 57 0.90 -7.77 -52.94
C VAL A 57 1.03 -6.48 -52.13
N LEU A 58 1.71 -5.46 -52.66
CA LEU A 58 1.82 -4.15 -52.02
C LEU A 58 0.46 -3.46 -51.86
N LEU A 59 -0.41 -3.47 -52.89
CA LEU A 59 -1.72 -2.83 -52.83
C LEU A 59 -2.67 -3.51 -51.84
N VAL A 60 -2.65 -4.85 -51.75
CA VAL A 60 -3.44 -5.59 -50.76
C VAL A 60 -2.88 -5.38 -49.35
N PHE A 61 -1.55 -5.37 -49.19
CA PHE A 61 -0.90 -5.03 -47.91
C PHE A 61 -1.22 -3.59 -47.48
N ILE A 62 -1.14 -2.63 -48.40
CA ILE A 62 -1.49 -1.22 -48.17
C ILE A 62 -2.97 -1.09 -47.85
N GLY A 63 -3.88 -1.75 -48.58
CA GLY A 63 -5.32 -1.72 -48.31
C GLY A 63 -5.70 -2.32 -46.94
N TYR A 64 -5.02 -3.40 -46.54
CA TYR A 64 -5.20 -4.01 -45.23
C TYR A 64 -4.59 -3.15 -44.10
N LEU A 65 -3.42 -2.54 -44.33
CA LEU A 65 -2.82 -1.55 -43.45
C LEU A 65 -3.70 -0.31 -43.32
N PHE A 66 -4.32 0.15 -44.40
CA PHE A 66 -5.31 1.23 -44.43
C PHE A 66 -6.59 0.85 -43.68
N THR A 67 -6.99 -0.42 -43.70
CA THR A 67 -8.15 -0.89 -42.93
C THR A 67 -7.83 -0.87 -41.43
N ILE A 68 -6.65 -1.34 -41.02
CA ILE A 68 -6.18 -1.24 -39.62
C ILE A 68 -5.99 0.22 -39.21
N LEU A 69 -5.37 1.04 -40.06
CA LEU A 69 -5.21 2.47 -39.84
C LEU A 69 -6.57 3.17 -39.82
N SER A 70 -7.56 2.73 -40.59
CA SER A 70 -8.93 3.27 -40.54
C SER A 70 -9.64 2.85 -39.26
N CYS A 71 -9.39 1.66 -38.72
CA CYS A 71 -9.85 1.28 -37.38
C CYS A 71 -9.17 2.14 -36.30
N ILE A 72 -7.87 2.43 -36.43
CA ILE A 72 -7.11 3.33 -35.55
C ILE A 72 -7.57 4.80 -35.72
N VAL A 73 -7.89 5.23 -36.93
CA VAL A 73 -8.35 6.59 -37.26
C VAL A 73 -9.79 6.77 -36.83
N VAL A 74 -10.70 5.82 -37.05
CA VAL A 74 -12.06 5.81 -36.51
C VAL A 74 -12.00 5.80 -34.98
N TYR A 75 -11.07 5.06 -34.37
CA TYR A 75 -10.75 5.11 -32.93
C TYR A 75 -10.17 6.47 -32.47
N ARG A 76 -9.45 7.20 -33.34
CA ARG A 76 -8.93 8.57 -33.12
C ARG A 76 -9.91 9.69 -33.48
N HIS A 77 -10.92 9.43 -34.31
CA HIS A 77 -11.91 10.42 -34.75
C HIS A 77 -13.18 10.36 -33.91
N THR A 78 -13.45 9.23 -33.26
CA THR A 78 -14.44 9.14 -32.17
C THR A 78 -13.91 9.68 -30.83
N LYS A 79 -12.65 10.10 -30.74
CA LYS A 79 -12.03 10.58 -29.50
C LYS A 79 -11.04 11.72 -29.76
N GLY A 80 -11.30 12.91 -29.23
CA GLY A 80 -10.30 13.97 -29.14
C GLY A 80 -9.05 13.49 -28.40
N GLY A 81 -8.01 13.09 -29.16
CA GLY A 81 -6.66 12.81 -28.68
C GLY A 81 -6.51 11.61 -27.73
N LEU A 82 -5.30 11.09 -27.61
CA LEU A 82 -4.92 10.02 -26.68
C LEU A 82 -5.19 10.35 -25.19
N GLY A 83 -5.64 11.56 -24.86
CA GLY A 83 -5.87 12.04 -23.50
C GLY A 83 -7.32 12.03 -23.01
N ASN A 84 -8.32 11.70 -23.83
CA ASN A 84 -9.74 11.89 -23.45
C ASN A 84 -10.63 10.65 -23.64
N SER A 85 -10.07 9.46 -23.38
CA SER A 85 -10.81 8.19 -23.49
C SER A 85 -12.08 8.16 -22.62
N LEU A 86 -12.04 8.79 -21.43
CA LEU A 86 -13.12 8.80 -20.45
C LEU A 86 -14.33 9.63 -20.90
N SER A 87 -14.12 10.81 -21.48
CA SER A 87 -15.20 11.67 -21.99
C SER A 87 -15.87 11.06 -23.23
N GLY A 88 -15.08 10.42 -24.11
CA GLY A 88 -15.61 9.68 -25.25
C GLY A 88 -16.49 8.49 -24.85
N THR A 89 -16.03 7.66 -23.90
CA THR A 89 -16.83 6.52 -23.41
C THR A 89 -18.08 6.98 -22.66
N ARG A 90 -18.00 8.07 -21.88
CA ARG A 90 -19.17 8.69 -21.24
C ARG A 90 -20.21 9.14 -22.27
N GLY A 91 -19.80 9.85 -23.33
CA GLY A 91 -20.73 10.27 -24.39
C GLY A 91 -21.41 9.09 -25.10
N LEU A 92 -20.70 7.97 -25.29
CA LEU A 92 -21.30 6.75 -25.81
C LEU A 92 -22.37 6.19 -24.85
N HIS A 93 -22.10 6.16 -23.55
CA HIS A 93 -23.09 5.72 -22.57
C HIS A 93 -24.29 6.68 -22.46
N GLU A 94 -24.07 7.99 -22.59
CA GLU A 94 -25.15 8.98 -22.65
C GLU A 94 -26.06 8.78 -23.88
N GLN A 95 -25.48 8.36 -25.01
CA GLN A 95 -26.23 8.14 -26.26
C GLN A 95 -26.88 6.75 -26.35
N TYR A 96 -26.18 5.69 -25.93
CA TYR A 96 -26.56 4.30 -26.19
C TYR A 96 -26.91 3.51 -24.93
N GLY A 97 -26.83 4.13 -23.74
CA GLY A 97 -27.21 3.55 -22.46
C GLY A 97 -26.10 2.78 -21.74
N ASP A 98 -26.48 1.91 -20.81
CA ASP A 98 -25.58 1.35 -19.80
C ASP A 98 -24.57 0.34 -20.35
N VAL A 99 -24.77 -0.21 -21.55
CA VAL A 99 -23.86 -1.18 -22.15
C VAL A 99 -23.52 -0.75 -23.57
N VAL A 100 -22.25 -0.39 -23.79
CA VAL A 100 -21.77 0.07 -25.10
C VAL A 100 -20.57 -0.73 -25.57
N ARG A 101 -20.57 -1.13 -26.84
CA ARG A 101 -19.44 -1.84 -27.45
C ARG A 101 -18.41 -0.82 -27.93
N ILE A 102 -17.25 -0.78 -27.28
CA ILE A 102 -16.17 0.17 -27.58
C ILE A 102 -15.03 -0.44 -28.42
N GLY A 103 -15.08 -1.74 -28.67
CA GLY A 103 -14.14 -2.46 -29.52
C GLY A 103 -14.73 -3.79 -30.03
N PRO A 104 -14.06 -4.48 -30.96
CA PRO A 104 -14.52 -5.76 -31.51
C PRO A 104 -14.97 -6.74 -30.41
N ASN A 105 -14.13 -6.93 -29.38
CA ASN A 105 -14.39 -7.74 -28.19
C ASN A 105 -14.32 -6.94 -26.88
N GLU A 106 -14.59 -5.63 -26.93
CA GLU A 106 -14.60 -4.78 -25.75
C GLU A 106 -16.01 -4.21 -25.51
N LEU A 107 -16.59 -4.54 -24.35
CA LEU A 107 -17.82 -3.97 -23.85
C LEU A 107 -17.49 -3.06 -22.66
N SER A 108 -18.08 -1.87 -22.66
CA SER A 108 -18.07 -0.94 -21.53
C SER A 108 -19.43 -1.00 -20.83
N PHE A 109 -19.40 -1.07 -19.50
CA PHE A 109 -20.59 -1.13 -18.65
C PHE A 109 -20.63 0.09 -17.74
N LEU A 110 -21.78 0.75 -17.70
CA LEU A 110 -22.13 1.83 -16.79
C LEU A 110 -23.37 1.40 -15.97
N SER A 111 -23.25 0.28 -15.26
CA SER A 111 -24.31 -0.26 -14.41
C SER A 111 -23.72 -0.80 -13.10
N PRO A 112 -24.25 -0.41 -11.92
CA PRO A 112 -23.82 -0.96 -10.65
C PRO A 112 -23.97 -2.48 -10.56
N ASP A 113 -25.02 -3.03 -11.18
CA ASP A 113 -25.31 -4.47 -11.17
C ASP A 113 -24.24 -5.30 -11.89
N ALA A 114 -23.47 -4.67 -12.78
CA ALA A 114 -22.36 -5.31 -13.46
C ALA A 114 -21.12 -5.50 -12.56
N LEU A 115 -21.00 -4.78 -11.44
CA LEU A 115 -19.82 -4.84 -10.58
C LEU A 115 -19.60 -6.22 -9.95
N GLY A 116 -20.65 -6.85 -9.43
CA GLY A 116 -20.57 -8.18 -8.82
C GLY A 116 -20.15 -9.27 -9.83
N PRO A 117 -20.86 -9.42 -10.95
CA PRO A 117 -20.53 -10.39 -12.00
C PRO A 117 -19.18 -10.15 -12.68
N ILE A 118 -18.69 -8.91 -12.78
CA ILE A 118 -17.40 -8.60 -13.42
C ILE A 118 -16.24 -8.65 -12.42
N MET A 119 -16.38 -8.03 -11.24
CA MET A 119 -15.28 -7.79 -10.29
C MET A 119 -15.43 -8.52 -8.94
N GLY A 120 -16.53 -9.22 -8.71
CA GLY A 120 -16.78 -9.97 -7.46
C GLY A 120 -15.89 -11.22 -7.31
N GLN A 121 -16.07 -11.94 -6.20
CA GLN A 121 -15.28 -13.13 -5.86
C GLN A 121 -15.32 -14.23 -6.94
N HIS A 122 -16.43 -14.33 -7.66
CA HIS A 122 -16.64 -15.24 -8.79
C HIS A 122 -16.77 -14.48 -10.11
N GLY A 123 -16.17 -13.28 -10.17
CA GLY A 123 -16.21 -12.41 -11.34
C GLY A 123 -15.36 -12.93 -12.50
N LEU A 124 -15.37 -12.18 -13.60
CA LEU A 124 -14.65 -12.54 -14.83
C LEU A 124 -13.13 -12.44 -14.64
N PRO A 125 -12.35 -13.36 -15.25
CA PRO A 125 -10.90 -13.22 -15.29
C PRO A 125 -10.48 -11.99 -16.08
N LYS A 126 -9.27 -11.47 -15.81
CA LYS A 126 -8.73 -10.33 -16.57
C LYS A 126 -8.63 -10.68 -18.06
N GLY A 127 -9.12 -9.80 -18.92
CA GLY A 127 -9.11 -9.97 -20.37
C GLY A 127 -7.73 -9.78 -21.01
N GLN A 128 -7.66 -9.95 -22.34
CA GLN A 128 -6.43 -9.87 -23.15
C GLN A 128 -5.79 -8.47 -23.20
N PHE A 129 -6.42 -7.46 -22.60
CA PHE A 129 -5.89 -6.10 -22.42
C PHE A 129 -4.45 -6.07 -21.87
N TRP A 130 -4.08 -7.07 -21.08
CA TRP A 130 -2.73 -7.17 -20.49
C TRP A 130 -1.69 -7.78 -21.44
N ASP A 131 -2.09 -8.55 -22.45
CA ASP A 131 -1.18 -9.32 -23.29
C ASP A 131 -0.27 -8.46 -24.14
N GLY A 132 -0.77 -7.33 -24.65
CA GLY A 132 0.01 -6.44 -25.50
C GLY A 132 1.17 -5.74 -24.77
N ARG A 133 1.16 -5.74 -23.44
CA ARG A 133 2.21 -5.11 -22.60
C ARG A 133 3.43 -6.01 -22.38
N PHE A 134 3.42 -7.22 -22.94
CA PHE A 134 4.47 -8.20 -22.75
C PHE A 134 4.84 -8.86 -24.09
N PRO A 135 6.12 -9.16 -24.33
CA PRO A 135 6.54 -10.04 -25.41
C PRO A 135 5.83 -11.40 -25.31
N GLU A 136 5.55 -12.02 -26.46
CA GLU A 136 4.84 -13.30 -26.54
C GLU A 136 5.54 -14.44 -25.79
N ASN A 137 6.87 -14.42 -25.73
CA ASN A 137 7.69 -15.42 -25.04
C ASN A 137 7.88 -15.12 -23.54
N GLN A 138 7.32 -14.03 -23.01
CA GLN A 138 7.47 -13.69 -21.60
C GLN A 138 6.59 -14.61 -20.73
N LYS A 139 7.24 -15.58 -20.08
CA LYS A 139 6.56 -16.57 -19.20
C LYS A 139 6.13 -16.00 -17.84
N VAL A 140 6.82 -14.97 -17.35
CA VAL A 140 6.61 -14.41 -16.01
C VAL A 140 5.82 -13.11 -16.09
N ARG A 141 4.68 -13.05 -15.41
CA ARG A 141 3.81 -11.87 -15.35
C ARG A 141 3.67 -11.36 -13.90
N PRO A 142 3.51 -10.04 -13.71
CA PRO A 142 3.13 -9.51 -12.40
C PRO A 142 1.70 -9.89 -12.04
N VAL A 143 1.35 -9.87 -10.75
CA VAL A 143 0.07 -10.32 -10.20
C VAL A 143 -1.08 -9.50 -10.79
N THR A 144 -0.80 -8.22 -11.08
CA THR A 144 -1.74 -7.30 -11.74
C THR A 144 -2.14 -7.73 -13.15
N ALA A 145 -1.29 -8.51 -13.84
CA ALA A 145 -1.50 -8.99 -15.21
C ALA A 145 -1.82 -10.49 -15.29
N LEU A 146 -1.93 -11.20 -14.16
CA LEU A 146 -2.35 -12.60 -14.15
C LEU A 146 -3.85 -12.72 -14.48
N GLN A 147 -4.15 -13.59 -15.44
CA GLN A 147 -5.51 -13.88 -15.91
C GLN A 147 -6.06 -15.17 -15.32
N ASP A 148 -5.18 -16.13 -15.01
CA ASP A 148 -5.55 -17.35 -14.29
C ASP A 148 -5.90 -17.03 -12.84
N LEU A 149 -7.11 -17.39 -12.43
CA LEU A 149 -7.67 -17.02 -11.13
C LEU A 149 -6.97 -17.74 -9.97
N GLU A 150 -6.52 -18.96 -10.18
CA GLU A 150 -5.88 -19.76 -9.13
C GLU A 150 -4.43 -19.30 -8.91
N GLN A 151 -3.66 -19.09 -9.99
CA GLN A 151 -2.32 -18.49 -9.93
C GLN A 151 -2.38 -17.09 -9.29
N HIS A 152 -3.38 -16.28 -9.67
CA HIS A 152 -3.58 -14.97 -9.06
C HIS A 152 -3.86 -15.08 -7.57
N ARG A 153 -4.76 -15.96 -7.14
CA ARG A 153 -5.09 -16.19 -5.72
C ARG A 153 -3.85 -16.60 -4.93
N GLN A 154 -3.07 -17.55 -5.43
CA GLN A 154 -1.85 -18.02 -4.80
C GLN A 154 -0.84 -16.89 -4.64
N ARG A 155 -0.58 -16.13 -5.72
CA ARG A 155 0.36 -15.01 -5.70
C ARG A 155 -0.14 -13.79 -4.92
N ARG A 156 -1.44 -13.70 -4.61
CA ARG A 156 -2.00 -12.60 -3.80
C ARG A 156 -1.81 -12.79 -2.30
N GLY A 157 -1.64 -14.01 -1.81
CA GLY A 157 -1.47 -14.30 -0.38
C GLY A 157 -0.36 -13.48 0.30
N PRO A 158 0.88 -13.49 -0.23
CA PRO A 158 1.97 -12.67 0.30
C PRO A 158 1.69 -11.17 0.30
N TRP A 159 1.06 -10.64 -0.75
CA TRP A 159 0.63 -9.25 -0.80
C TRP A 159 -0.34 -8.93 0.33
N ASN A 160 -1.32 -9.78 0.61
CA ASN A 160 -2.27 -9.54 1.70
C ASN A 160 -1.59 -9.46 3.09
N LYS A 161 -0.50 -10.22 3.30
CA LYS A 161 0.30 -10.13 4.54
C LYS A 161 1.07 -8.82 4.61
N ALA A 162 1.72 -8.42 3.52
CA ALA A 162 2.47 -7.17 3.43
C ALA A 162 1.60 -5.93 3.65
N PHE A 163 0.31 -6.00 3.36
CA PHE A 163 -0.65 -4.91 3.58
C PHE A 163 -1.56 -5.13 4.82
N SER A 164 -1.19 -6.04 5.73
CA SER A 164 -1.91 -6.24 6.99
C SER A 164 -1.70 -5.07 7.95
N SER A 165 -2.64 -4.82 8.86
CA SER A 165 -2.54 -3.74 9.86
C SER A 165 -1.25 -3.81 10.69
N ALA A 166 -0.77 -5.03 11.00
CA ALA A 166 0.48 -5.24 11.71
C ALA A 166 1.70 -4.78 10.89
N ALA A 167 1.74 -5.11 9.59
CA ALA A 167 2.82 -4.69 8.69
C ALA A 167 2.79 -3.17 8.45
N LEU A 168 1.60 -2.58 8.27
CA LEU A 168 1.45 -1.13 8.04
C LEU A 168 2.03 -0.29 9.19
N LYS A 169 1.92 -0.76 10.43
CA LYS A 169 2.51 -0.09 11.60
C LYS A 169 4.04 0.01 11.51
N GLU A 170 4.70 -0.97 10.90
CA GLU A 170 6.15 -0.93 10.70
C GLU A 170 6.55 0.11 9.63
N TYR A 171 5.68 0.35 8.64
CA TYR A 171 5.93 1.33 7.58
C TYR A 171 5.69 2.79 8.00
N GLU A 172 5.00 3.01 9.12
CA GLU A 172 4.75 4.37 9.65
C GLU A 172 6.05 5.16 9.84
N VAL A 173 7.10 4.50 10.32
CA VAL A 173 8.43 5.11 10.51
C VAL A 173 9.04 5.52 9.17
N LEU A 174 8.87 4.70 8.13
CA LEU A 174 9.39 4.95 6.78
C LEU A 174 8.64 6.13 6.13
N VAL A 175 7.31 6.14 6.22
CA VAL A 175 6.46 7.23 5.73
C VAL A 175 6.81 8.55 6.43
N SER A 176 6.95 8.52 7.76
CA SER A 176 7.27 9.70 8.56
C SER A 176 8.62 10.32 8.15
N LYS A 177 9.65 9.49 7.96
CA LYS A 177 10.99 9.95 7.55
C LYS A 177 10.99 10.62 6.17
N ARG A 178 10.36 10.00 5.16
CA ARG A 178 10.29 10.58 3.80
C ARG A 178 9.43 11.84 3.76
N THR A 179 8.38 11.90 4.58
CA THR A 179 7.49 13.06 4.65
C THR A 179 8.21 14.25 5.28
N ALA A 180 8.97 14.03 6.36
CA ALA A 180 9.83 15.05 6.94
C ALA A 180 10.86 15.58 5.92
N LEU A 181 11.53 14.68 5.19
CA LEU A 181 12.50 15.05 4.15
C LEU A 181 11.86 15.87 3.01
N LEU A 182 10.65 15.52 2.57
CA LEU A 182 9.92 16.32 1.58
C LEU A 182 9.66 17.74 2.11
N GLY A 183 9.23 17.85 3.38
CA GLY A 183 9.03 19.14 4.05
C GLY A 183 10.29 20.00 4.07
N ASP A 184 11.42 19.43 4.53
CA ASP A 184 12.72 20.11 4.58
C ASP A 184 13.16 20.61 3.19
N LYS A 185 12.94 19.79 2.16
CA LYS A 185 13.34 20.13 0.79
C LYS A 185 12.47 21.22 0.17
N LEU A 186 11.15 21.15 0.35
CA LEU A 186 10.25 22.20 -0.11
C LEU A 186 10.51 23.53 0.63
N ALA A 187 10.85 23.48 1.92
CA ALA A 187 11.24 24.67 2.68
C ALA A 187 12.50 25.32 2.10
N ALA A 188 13.55 24.53 1.83
CA ALA A 188 14.78 25.03 1.22
C ALA A 188 14.54 25.64 -0.18
N GLU A 189 13.70 25.02 -1.02
CA GLU A 189 13.34 25.59 -2.32
C GLU A 189 12.58 26.92 -2.19
N SER A 190 11.75 27.07 -1.16
CA SER A 190 11.00 28.31 -0.93
C SER A 190 11.89 29.51 -0.62
N GLU A 191 13.06 29.30 0.00
CA GLU A 191 14.05 30.36 0.28
C GLU A 191 14.64 30.95 -1.01
N SER A 192 14.62 30.20 -2.13
CA SER A 192 15.12 30.66 -3.43
C SER A 192 14.23 31.70 -4.12
N GLY A 193 12.98 31.87 -3.65
CA GLY A 193 11.98 32.77 -4.24
C GLY A 193 11.44 32.34 -5.62
N LYS A 194 11.83 31.17 -6.14
CA LYS A 194 11.38 30.65 -7.44
C LYS A 194 10.14 29.76 -7.28
N PRO A 195 9.22 29.74 -8.28
CA PRO A 195 8.12 28.79 -8.29
C PRO A 195 8.62 27.34 -8.30
N VAL A 196 8.05 26.52 -7.42
CA VAL A 196 8.36 25.09 -7.30
C VAL A 196 7.36 24.26 -8.12
N GLU A 197 7.84 23.32 -8.92
CA GLU A 197 6.97 22.37 -9.64
C GLU A 197 6.51 21.26 -8.66
N PHE A 198 5.36 21.48 -8.02
CA PHE A 198 4.86 20.60 -6.96
C PHE A 198 4.66 19.15 -7.41
N GLY A 199 4.18 18.91 -8.64
CA GLY A 199 3.91 17.57 -9.15
C GLY A 199 5.18 16.72 -9.25
N GLN A 200 6.31 17.31 -9.61
CA GLN A 200 7.62 16.68 -9.64
C GLN A 200 8.10 16.31 -8.23
N TRP A 201 8.01 17.23 -7.26
CA TRP A 201 8.42 16.95 -5.88
C TRP A 201 7.61 15.83 -5.24
N ILE A 202 6.30 15.81 -5.46
CA ILE A 202 5.45 14.69 -5.01
C ILE A 202 5.78 13.41 -5.79
N GLY A 203 6.10 13.51 -7.08
CA GLY A 203 6.61 12.39 -7.88
C GLY A 203 7.87 11.77 -7.26
N TRP A 204 8.87 12.58 -6.90
CA TRP A 204 10.08 12.13 -6.21
C TRP A 204 9.79 11.52 -4.85
N TYR A 205 8.96 12.17 -4.04
CA TYR A 205 8.55 11.66 -2.73
C TYR A 205 7.90 10.27 -2.83
N THR A 206 6.89 10.13 -3.67
CA THR A 206 6.16 8.86 -3.81
C THR A 206 7.01 7.77 -4.43
N TYR A 207 7.92 8.10 -5.35
CA TYR A 207 8.85 7.13 -5.92
C TYR A 207 9.86 6.64 -4.86
N ASP A 208 10.51 7.55 -4.14
CA ASP A 208 11.44 7.19 -3.05
C ASP A 208 10.74 6.35 -1.98
N LEU A 209 9.55 6.77 -1.53
CA LEU A 209 8.74 6.04 -0.57
C LEU A 209 8.41 4.62 -1.03
N MET A 210 8.02 4.45 -2.30
CA MET A 210 7.73 3.13 -2.85
C MET A 210 8.98 2.28 -3.01
N THR A 211 10.13 2.86 -3.35
CA THR A 211 11.38 2.07 -3.38
C THR A 211 11.85 1.66 -1.99
N ASP A 212 11.65 2.49 -0.97
CA ASP A 212 11.89 2.11 0.42
C ASP A 212 10.95 0.98 0.85
N PHE A 213 9.64 1.12 0.57
CA PHE A 213 8.63 0.12 0.94
C PHE A 213 8.86 -1.22 0.23
N VAL A 214 9.30 -1.19 -1.04
CA VAL A 214 9.47 -2.40 -1.84
C VAL A 214 10.83 -3.04 -1.65
N PHE A 215 11.91 -2.26 -1.67
CA PHE A 215 13.28 -2.77 -1.70
C PHE A 215 14.13 -2.37 -0.49
N SER A 216 13.54 -1.78 0.56
CA SER A 216 14.28 -1.16 1.67
C SER A 216 15.26 -0.07 1.22
N GLY A 217 15.02 0.55 0.04
CA GLY A 217 15.75 1.71 -0.45
C GLY A 217 16.02 1.69 -1.94
N GLY A 218 17.09 2.39 -2.32
CA GLY A 218 17.64 2.41 -3.68
C GLY A 218 17.39 3.70 -4.46
N SER A 219 16.53 4.60 -3.98
CA SER A 219 16.26 5.89 -4.61
C SER A 219 16.41 7.03 -3.61
N GLU A 220 16.97 8.16 -4.07
CA GLU A 220 17.10 9.40 -3.29
C GLU A 220 16.73 10.61 -4.17
N MET A 221 15.65 10.49 -4.94
CA MET A 221 15.18 11.53 -5.86
C MET A 221 14.83 12.82 -5.13
N LEU A 222 14.34 12.77 -3.89
CA LEU A 222 14.13 13.97 -3.08
C LEU A 222 15.42 14.74 -2.78
N ARG A 223 16.58 14.08 -2.83
CA ARG A 223 17.88 14.71 -2.55
C ARG A 223 18.61 15.12 -3.82
N GLN A 224 18.51 14.31 -4.87
CA GLN A 224 19.37 14.38 -6.05
C GLN A 224 18.59 14.73 -7.33
N GLY A 225 17.26 14.76 -7.28
CA GLY A 225 16.39 14.79 -8.45
C GLY A 225 16.35 13.45 -9.19
N ASP A 226 15.70 13.42 -10.34
CA ASP A 226 15.59 12.23 -11.20
C ASP A 226 16.85 12.06 -12.08
N VAL A 227 17.99 11.77 -11.45
CA VAL A 227 19.30 11.62 -12.11
C VAL A 227 19.27 10.55 -13.21
N GLU A 228 18.50 9.47 -13.00
CA GLU A 228 18.39 8.35 -13.93
C GLU A 228 17.30 8.57 -14.99
N GLY A 229 16.50 9.64 -14.89
CA GLY A 229 15.40 9.97 -15.82
C GLY A 229 14.22 8.99 -15.77
N LEU A 230 14.04 8.27 -14.66
CA LEU A 230 13.07 7.16 -14.55
C LEU A 230 11.61 7.63 -14.53
N ILE A 231 11.31 8.77 -13.88
CA ILE A 231 9.94 9.29 -13.86
C ILE A 231 9.54 9.78 -15.26
N ALA A 232 10.47 10.44 -15.95
CA ALA A 232 10.27 10.84 -17.34
C ALA A 232 10.07 9.62 -18.28
N ASP A 233 10.84 8.56 -18.08
CA ASP A 233 10.69 7.30 -18.83
C ASP A 233 9.34 6.62 -18.53
N ILE A 234 8.92 6.56 -17.26
CA ILE A 234 7.60 6.03 -16.89
C ILE A 234 6.50 6.78 -17.62
N ARG A 235 6.50 8.11 -17.52
CA ARG A 235 5.46 8.97 -18.12
C ARG A 235 5.44 8.88 -19.65
N SER A 236 6.60 8.88 -20.30
CA SER A 236 6.69 8.73 -21.77
C SER A 236 6.31 7.34 -22.26
N GLY A 237 6.45 6.31 -21.41
CA GLY A 237 6.11 4.93 -21.74
C GLY A 237 4.62 4.58 -21.61
N LEU A 238 3.84 5.34 -20.83
CA LEU A 238 2.42 5.04 -20.57
C LEU A 238 1.53 5.08 -21.84
N PRO A 239 1.65 6.08 -22.75
CA PRO A 239 0.85 6.09 -23.99
C PRO A 239 1.09 4.85 -24.86
N ASN A 240 2.35 4.41 -24.98
CA ASN A 240 2.69 3.20 -25.73
C ASN A 240 2.10 1.96 -25.06
N ALA A 241 2.18 1.86 -23.73
CA ALA A 241 1.59 0.74 -22.97
C ALA A 241 0.06 0.68 -23.12
N LEU A 242 -0.62 1.83 -23.14
CA LEU A 242 -2.06 1.91 -23.37
C LEU A 242 -2.43 1.50 -24.80
N PHE A 243 -1.70 2.01 -25.80
CA PHE A 243 -1.90 1.63 -27.19
C PHE A 243 -1.76 0.12 -27.41
N MET A 244 -0.69 -0.47 -26.87
CA MET A 244 -0.45 -1.91 -26.99
C MET A 244 -1.52 -2.74 -26.27
N SER A 245 -2.13 -2.22 -25.21
CA SER A 245 -3.22 -2.88 -24.51
C SER A 245 -4.52 -2.98 -25.32
N HIS A 246 -4.86 -1.95 -26.09
CA HIS A 246 -6.04 -1.97 -26.94
C HIS A 246 -5.83 -2.74 -28.25
N VAL A 247 -4.56 -2.93 -28.65
CA VAL A 247 -4.21 -3.72 -29.84
C VAL A 247 -3.17 -4.79 -29.49
N PRO A 248 -3.52 -5.82 -28.68
CA PRO A 248 -2.55 -6.76 -28.11
C PRO A 248 -1.68 -7.48 -29.14
N TRP A 249 -2.26 -7.87 -30.29
CA TRP A 249 -1.53 -8.55 -31.36
C TRP A 249 -0.42 -7.66 -31.95
N LEU A 250 -0.70 -6.36 -32.11
CA LEU A 250 0.28 -5.40 -32.62
C LEU A 250 1.33 -5.10 -31.56
N GLY A 251 0.93 -4.99 -30.29
CA GLY A 251 1.86 -4.87 -29.16
C GLY A 251 2.91 -5.98 -29.15
N ARG A 252 2.50 -7.25 -29.32
CA ARG A 252 3.43 -8.39 -29.41
C ARG A 252 4.39 -8.29 -30.59
N LEU A 253 3.94 -7.76 -31.72
CA LEU A 253 4.77 -7.55 -32.91
C LEU A 253 5.77 -6.40 -32.69
N LEU A 254 5.36 -5.32 -32.03
CA LEU A 254 6.18 -4.13 -31.77
C LEU A 254 7.40 -4.45 -30.89
N TYR A 255 7.32 -5.46 -30.03
CA TYR A 255 8.47 -5.98 -29.28
C TYR A 255 9.53 -6.67 -30.16
N ARG A 256 9.27 -6.91 -31.45
CA ARG A 256 10.24 -7.47 -32.42
C ARG A 256 10.93 -6.40 -33.27
N ILE A 257 10.48 -5.14 -33.20
CA ILE A 257 11.03 -3.99 -33.93
C ILE A 257 12.11 -3.31 -33.06
N PRO A 258 13.09 -2.57 -33.61
CA PRO A 258 14.14 -1.87 -32.87
C PRO A 258 13.66 -1.15 -31.58
N LYS A 259 14.54 -1.20 -30.57
CA LYS A 259 14.29 -0.85 -29.15
C LYS A 259 13.65 0.53 -28.89
N GLY A 260 13.65 1.46 -29.85
CA GLY A 260 13.12 2.81 -29.66
C GLY A 260 11.64 2.87 -29.26
N PHE A 261 10.81 1.92 -29.70
CA PHE A 261 9.37 1.94 -29.38
C PHE A 261 9.06 1.56 -27.91
N TYR A 262 9.94 0.77 -27.27
CA TYR A 262 9.76 0.28 -25.90
C TYR A 262 10.98 0.49 -24.98
N SER A 263 11.85 1.44 -25.34
CA SER A 263 13.12 1.71 -24.64
C SER A 263 12.91 2.15 -23.19
N ALA A 264 11.91 3.01 -22.95
CA ALA A 264 11.54 3.49 -21.63
C ALA A 264 11.07 2.35 -20.71
N GLN A 265 10.20 1.46 -21.21
CA GLN A 265 9.73 0.29 -20.44
C GLN A 265 10.87 -0.69 -20.17
N LEU A 266 11.79 -0.86 -21.13
CA LEU A 266 12.97 -1.71 -20.95
C LEU A 266 13.90 -1.15 -19.87
N LYS A 267 14.18 0.16 -19.91
CA LYS A 267 15.04 0.84 -18.93
C LYS A 267 14.44 0.78 -17.53
N PHE A 268 13.13 1.03 -17.39
CA PHE A 268 12.43 0.85 -16.13
C PHE A 268 12.57 -0.58 -15.59
N ARG A 269 12.30 -1.61 -16.42
CA ARG A 269 12.43 -3.03 -16.02
C ARG A 269 13.86 -3.38 -15.61
N GLN A 270 14.86 -2.89 -16.33
CA GLN A 270 16.27 -3.13 -15.99
C GLN A 270 16.64 -2.49 -14.66
N ASN A 271 16.16 -1.27 -14.39
CA ASN A 271 16.38 -0.57 -13.15
C ASN A 271 15.72 -1.29 -11.97
N SER A 272 14.45 -1.69 -12.11
CA SER A 272 13.75 -2.48 -11.08
C SER A 272 14.40 -3.84 -10.84
N PHE A 273 14.88 -4.51 -11.91
CA PHE A 273 15.63 -5.76 -11.80
C PHE A 273 16.93 -5.57 -11.01
N ALA A 274 17.73 -4.54 -11.34
CA ALA A 274 18.99 -4.25 -10.64
C ALA A 274 18.77 -3.97 -9.14
N ARG A 275 17.70 -3.24 -8.79
CA ARG A 275 17.33 -2.96 -7.40
C ARG A 275 16.90 -4.22 -6.65
N ALA A 276 16.08 -5.06 -7.29
CA ALA A 276 15.65 -6.31 -6.70
C ALA A 276 16.82 -7.29 -6.48
N MET A 277 17.78 -7.33 -7.41
CA MET A 277 19.00 -8.13 -7.25
C MET A 277 19.86 -7.63 -6.08
N LYS A 278 20.10 -6.31 -5.99
CA LYS A 278 20.79 -5.72 -4.84
C LYS A 278 20.08 -6.04 -3.52
N ARG A 279 18.75 -5.93 -3.48
CA ARG A 279 17.97 -6.27 -2.28
C ARG A 279 18.07 -7.75 -1.91
N LYS A 280 18.10 -8.63 -2.90
CA LYS A 280 18.32 -10.07 -2.69
C LYS A 280 19.69 -10.37 -2.08
N GLU A 281 20.74 -9.65 -2.52
CA GLU A 281 22.11 -9.81 -2.00
C GLU A 281 22.26 -9.31 -0.55
N MET A 282 21.52 -8.26 -0.17
CA MET A 282 21.56 -7.72 1.19
C MET A 282 21.02 -8.71 2.25
N GLY A 283 20.18 -9.68 1.87
CA GLY A 283 19.36 -10.43 2.83
C GLY A 283 18.41 -9.51 3.60
N GLY A 284 17.49 -10.04 4.41
CA GLY A 284 16.51 -9.16 5.06
C GLY A 284 15.88 -9.68 6.35
N GLU A 285 16.17 -8.98 7.46
CA GLU A 285 15.31 -8.93 8.65
C GLU A 285 14.19 -7.86 8.51
N LYS A 286 14.32 -6.95 7.52
CA LYS A 286 13.34 -5.88 7.27
C LYS A 286 12.14 -6.40 6.50
N LYS A 287 10.95 -6.22 7.08
CA LYS A 287 9.67 -6.67 6.52
C LYS A 287 9.14 -5.75 5.40
N ASP A 288 9.97 -5.48 4.40
CA ASP A 288 9.54 -4.80 3.17
C ASP A 288 8.67 -5.70 2.28
N LEU A 289 8.07 -5.17 1.20
CA LEU A 289 7.25 -5.99 0.31
C LEU A 289 8.04 -7.19 -0.25
N TYR A 290 9.32 -7.00 -0.56
CA TYR A 290 10.18 -8.05 -1.11
C TYR A 290 10.36 -9.23 -0.14
N TYR A 291 10.53 -8.97 1.16
CA TYR A 291 10.56 -9.96 2.24
C TYR A 291 9.30 -10.85 2.23
N TYR A 292 8.12 -10.23 2.13
CA TYR A 292 6.86 -10.98 2.10
C TYR A 292 6.71 -11.78 0.80
N LEU A 293 7.06 -11.19 -0.36
CA LEU A 293 6.95 -11.87 -1.65
C LEU A 293 7.88 -13.08 -1.78
N LEU A 294 9.06 -13.03 -1.17
CA LEU A 294 9.98 -14.17 -1.08
C LEU A 294 9.61 -15.17 0.03
N ASP A 295 8.68 -14.80 0.92
CA ASP A 295 8.32 -15.54 2.14
C ASP A 295 9.55 -15.87 3.00
N GLU A 296 10.44 -14.89 3.17
CA GLU A 296 11.71 -15.02 3.93
C GLU A 296 11.46 -15.48 5.38
N ALA A 297 10.26 -15.22 5.94
CA ALA A 297 9.85 -15.68 7.27
C ALA A 297 9.81 -17.21 7.44
N ASN A 298 9.52 -17.95 6.36
CA ASN A 298 9.28 -19.39 6.41
C ASN A 298 10.38 -20.21 5.73
N ASP A 299 11.43 -19.55 5.20
CA ASP A 299 12.50 -20.11 4.33
C ASP A 299 12.00 -20.97 3.15
N LYS A 300 10.69 -20.88 2.87
CA LYS A 300 10.07 -21.46 1.70
C LYS A 300 10.19 -20.41 0.61
N LYS A 301 11.03 -20.63 -0.40
CA LYS A 301 11.01 -19.83 -1.63
C LYS A 301 9.74 -20.17 -2.41
N VAL A 302 8.58 -19.73 -1.91
CA VAL A 302 7.23 -20.05 -2.43
C VAL A 302 7.08 -19.59 -3.89
N HIS A 303 7.81 -18.53 -4.27
CA HIS A 303 7.80 -17.98 -5.63
C HIS A 303 9.20 -17.87 -6.22
N SER A 304 9.29 -18.00 -7.54
CA SER A 304 10.57 -17.89 -8.24
C SER A 304 11.07 -16.43 -8.21
N GLY A 305 12.39 -16.24 -8.11
CA GLY A 305 12.99 -14.90 -8.10
C GLY A 305 12.47 -13.95 -9.21
N PRO A 306 12.32 -14.41 -10.47
CA PRO A 306 11.75 -13.57 -11.54
C PRO A 306 10.30 -13.08 -11.28
N GLU A 307 9.46 -13.89 -10.63
CA GLU A 307 8.07 -13.53 -10.32
C GLU A 307 8.00 -12.42 -9.27
N VAL A 308 8.81 -12.57 -8.22
CA VAL A 308 8.97 -11.57 -7.15
C VAL A 308 9.44 -10.25 -7.74
N ILE A 309 10.43 -10.27 -8.64
CA ILE A 309 10.94 -9.06 -9.30
C ILE A 309 9.84 -8.39 -10.14
N ALA A 310 9.06 -9.16 -10.90
CA ALA A 310 7.96 -8.62 -11.69
C ALA A 310 6.90 -7.93 -10.82
N ASP A 311 6.57 -8.52 -9.67
CA ASP A 311 5.63 -7.97 -8.69
C ASP A 311 6.15 -6.72 -7.99
N ALA A 312 7.39 -6.75 -7.53
CA ALA A 312 8.05 -5.61 -6.93
C ALA A 312 8.11 -4.41 -7.89
N SER A 313 8.42 -4.67 -9.17
CA SER A 313 8.44 -3.64 -10.22
C SER A 313 7.04 -3.05 -10.45
N ALA A 314 6.01 -3.90 -10.49
CA ALA A 314 4.62 -3.47 -10.64
C ALA A 314 4.13 -2.67 -9.43
N ALA A 315 4.59 -3.01 -8.22
CA ALA A 315 4.30 -2.27 -6.99
C ALA A 315 4.81 -0.83 -7.07
N VAL A 316 6.10 -0.63 -7.40
CA VAL A 316 6.70 0.70 -7.51
C VAL A 316 5.98 1.55 -8.55
N LEU A 317 5.72 0.99 -9.73
CA LEU A 317 4.99 1.70 -10.79
C LEU A 317 3.57 2.08 -10.36
N GLY A 318 2.84 1.12 -9.76
CA GLY A 318 1.45 1.33 -9.36
C GLY A 318 1.30 2.31 -8.21
N GLY A 319 2.19 2.27 -7.23
CA GLY A 319 2.11 3.08 -6.01
C GLY A 319 2.67 4.49 -6.12
N SER A 320 3.65 4.73 -7.00
CA SER A 320 4.29 6.05 -7.11
C SER A 320 3.47 7.02 -7.98
N ASP A 321 3.21 6.66 -9.23
CA ASP A 321 2.59 7.56 -10.21
C ASP A 321 1.12 7.87 -9.89
N THR A 322 0.34 6.89 -9.42
CA THR A 322 -1.08 7.12 -9.09
C THR A 322 -1.23 8.01 -7.86
N THR A 323 -0.42 7.78 -6.83
CA THR A 323 -0.43 8.56 -5.58
C THR A 323 0.01 9.99 -5.84
N SER A 324 1.08 10.19 -6.62
CA SER A 324 1.56 11.55 -6.90
C SER A 324 0.55 12.39 -7.69
N ASN A 325 -0.10 11.80 -8.70
CA ASN A 325 -1.18 12.45 -9.42
C ASN A 325 -2.37 12.79 -8.50
N THR A 326 -2.75 11.86 -7.61
CA THR A 326 -3.87 12.07 -6.67
C THR A 326 -3.58 13.19 -5.69
N VAL A 327 -2.40 13.20 -5.06
CA VAL A 327 -1.99 14.27 -4.14
C VAL A 327 -1.92 15.62 -4.85
N THR A 328 -1.38 15.65 -6.08
CA THR A 328 -1.34 16.87 -6.90
C THR A 328 -2.75 17.39 -7.18
N LEU A 329 -3.70 16.51 -7.52
CA LEU A 329 -5.11 16.88 -7.74
C LEU A 329 -5.78 17.36 -6.45
N ILE A 330 -5.53 16.73 -5.31
CA ILE A 330 -6.06 17.17 -4.01
C ILE A 330 -5.60 18.60 -3.74
N VAL A 331 -4.30 18.87 -3.85
CA VAL A 331 -3.75 20.22 -3.63
C VAL A 331 -4.35 21.22 -4.60
N PHE A 332 -4.44 20.89 -5.90
CA PHE A 332 -5.12 21.73 -6.89
C PHE A 332 -6.57 22.06 -6.49
N TYR A 333 -7.35 21.06 -6.07
CA TYR A 333 -8.74 21.27 -5.68
C TYR A 333 -8.90 22.05 -4.37
N LEU A 334 -7.98 21.88 -3.42
CA LEU A 334 -7.98 22.67 -2.19
C LEU A 334 -7.64 24.14 -2.49
N LEU A 335 -6.62 24.39 -3.31
CA LEU A 335 -6.22 25.75 -3.68
C LEU A 335 -7.29 26.49 -4.51
N THR A 336 -8.09 25.76 -5.29
CA THR A 336 -9.21 26.33 -6.07
C THR A 336 -10.52 26.43 -5.29
N ARG A 337 -10.58 25.95 -4.03
CA ARG A 337 -11.77 25.99 -3.17
C ARG A 337 -11.43 26.55 -1.78
N PRO A 338 -11.34 27.88 -1.62
CA PRO A 338 -10.86 28.52 -0.39
C PRO A 338 -11.61 28.09 0.88
N ASN A 339 -12.93 27.92 0.82
CA ASN A 339 -13.74 27.47 1.97
C ASN A 339 -13.40 26.04 2.41
N ALA A 340 -13.09 25.15 1.47
CA ALA A 340 -12.70 23.77 1.78
C ALA A 340 -11.28 23.74 2.37
N LEU A 341 -10.36 24.53 1.81
CA LEU A 341 -9.01 24.68 2.34
C LEU A 341 -9.01 25.24 3.77
N GLN A 342 -9.81 26.28 4.04
CA GLN A 342 -9.88 26.90 5.37
C GLN A 342 -10.37 25.90 6.43
N ARG A 343 -11.43 25.14 6.12
CA ARG A 343 -11.97 24.11 7.04
C ARG A 343 -10.94 23.03 7.37
N ILE A 344 -10.22 22.53 6.37
CA ILE A 344 -9.19 21.49 6.57
C ILE A 344 -8.00 22.06 7.34
N LYS A 345 -7.60 23.31 7.11
CA LYS A 345 -6.55 23.98 7.91
C LYS A 345 -6.97 24.10 9.37
N GLU A 346 -8.18 24.60 9.63
CA GLU A 346 -8.72 24.70 10.99
C GLU A 346 -8.75 23.32 11.68
N GLU A 347 -9.16 22.27 10.96
CA GLU A 347 -9.10 20.90 11.47
C GLU A 347 -7.64 20.49 11.77
N VAL A 348 -6.71 20.62 10.84
CA VAL A 348 -5.31 20.18 11.06
C VAL A 348 -4.61 20.98 12.18
N ASP A 349 -4.75 22.30 12.22
CA ASP A 349 -3.98 23.19 13.09
C ASP A 349 -4.40 23.12 14.56
N SER A 350 -5.61 22.63 14.82
CA SER A 350 -6.23 22.80 16.13
C SER A 350 -6.18 21.53 17.00
N GLY A 351 -5.98 20.35 16.41
CA GLY A 351 -5.91 19.08 17.16
C GLY A 351 -4.50 18.56 17.42
N ARG A 352 -4.40 17.47 18.19
CA ARG A 352 -3.15 16.72 18.42
C ARG A 352 -3.38 15.22 18.33
N MET A 353 -2.39 14.49 17.83
CA MET A 353 -2.38 13.02 17.92
C MET A 353 -2.04 12.59 19.36
N VAL A 354 -2.85 11.69 19.93
CA VAL A 354 -2.59 10.97 21.19
C VAL A 354 -2.58 9.48 20.88
N GLY A 355 -1.40 8.88 20.80
CA GLY A 355 -1.25 7.53 20.22
C GLY A 355 -1.65 7.53 18.74
N GLU A 356 -2.52 6.59 18.35
CA GLU A 356 -3.05 6.46 16.97
C GLU A 356 -4.34 7.30 16.75
N SER A 357 -4.81 8.06 17.75
CA SER A 357 -6.06 8.82 17.68
C SER A 357 -5.82 10.32 17.55
N TYR A 358 -6.53 10.99 16.64
CA TYR A 358 -6.55 12.44 16.51
C TYR A 358 -7.52 13.05 17.54
N VAL A 359 -7.06 14.04 18.31
CA VAL A 359 -7.83 14.73 19.36
C VAL A 359 -8.05 16.19 18.95
N PRO A 360 -9.30 16.64 18.71
CA PRO A 360 -9.62 18.01 18.33
C PRO A 360 -9.23 19.07 19.40
N PRO A 361 -9.08 20.35 19.01
CA PRO A 361 -8.85 21.46 19.95
C PRO A 361 -9.93 21.55 21.01
N GLY A 362 -9.57 22.00 22.20
CA GLY A 362 -10.54 22.21 23.29
C GLY A 362 -11.14 20.93 23.87
N THR A 363 -10.68 19.75 23.43
CA THR A 363 -11.10 18.46 23.99
C THR A 363 -10.32 18.17 25.26
N ASN A 364 -11.03 17.95 26.37
CA ASN A 364 -10.41 17.46 27.60
C ASN A 364 -10.02 15.99 27.44
N VAL A 365 -8.78 15.65 27.79
CA VAL A 365 -8.24 14.29 27.67
C VAL A 365 -7.78 13.84 29.05
N THR A 366 -8.15 12.62 29.44
CA THR A 366 -7.82 12.07 30.77
C THR A 366 -7.35 10.63 30.62
N ILE A 367 -6.28 10.26 31.34
CA ILE A 367 -5.85 8.87 31.49
C ILE A 367 -6.34 8.39 32.86
N PRO A 368 -7.24 7.39 32.94
CA PRO A 368 -7.74 6.88 34.21
C PRO A 368 -6.69 5.98 34.87
N PHE A 369 -5.72 6.57 35.57
CA PHE A 369 -4.58 5.85 36.15
C PHE A 369 -4.99 4.73 37.11
N TYR A 370 -6.05 4.93 37.90
CA TYR A 370 -6.57 3.92 38.82
C TYR A 370 -6.94 2.62 38.08
N SER A 371 -7.67 2.75 36.97
CA SER A 371 -8.08 1.62 36.14
C SER A 371 -6.91 1.02 35.36
N LEU A 372 -6.02 1.86 34.81
CA LEU A 372 -4.87 1.40 34.04
C LEU A 372 -3.92 0.53 34.89
N GLN A 373 -3.70 0.92 36.16
CA GLN A 373 -2.84 0.19 37.10
C GLN A 373 -3.48 -1.07 37.70
N ARG A 374 -4.77 -1.32 37.40
CA ARG A 374 -5.55 -2.51 37.82
C ARG A 374 -6.09 -3.30 36.64
N ASP A 375 -5.57 -3.05 35.45
CA ASP A 375 -6.05 -3.75 34.27
C ASP A 375 -5.53 -5.21 34.25
N PRO A 376 -6.41 -6.22 34.25
CA PRO A 376 -6.00 -7.63 34.24
C PRO A 376 -5.20 -8.01 32.98
N ARG A 377 -5.26 -7.20 31.91
CA ARG A 377 -4.42 -7.38 30.71
C ARG A 377 -2.94 -7.15 31.01
N HIS A 378 -2.63 -6.32 31.99
CA HIS A 378 -1.28 -5.85 32.33
C HIS A 378 -0.81 -6.30 33.72
N PHE A 379 -1.75 -6.60 34.63
CA PHE A 379 -1.50 -6.99 36.03
C PHE A 379 -2.34 -8.22 36.43
N SER A 380 -1.99 -9.39 35.89
CA SER A 380 -2.71 -10.67 36.09
C SER A 380 -2.02 -11.55 37.15
N PRO A 381 -2.73 -12.41 37.91
CA PRO A 381 -4.16 -12.77 37.79
C PRO A 381 -5.11 -12.00 38.72
N ILE A 382 -4.58 -11.30 39.72
CA ILE A 382 -5.35 -10.57 40.74
C ILE A 382 -4.89 -9.11 40.77
N PRO A 383 -5.39 -8.25 39.85
CA PRO A 383 -4.97 -6.86 39.74
C PRO A 383 -5.39 -5.99 40.93
N ASP A 384 -6.51 -6.32 41.58
CA ASP A 384 -7.12 -5.49 42.63
C ASP A 384 -6.55 -5.78 44.02
N GLU A 385 -5.80 -6.87 44.19
CA GLU A 385 -5.22 -7.27 45.47
C GLU A 385 -3.82 -6.68 45.70
N TRP A 386 -3.54 -6.31 46.94
CA TRP A 386 -2.22 -5.88 47.37
C TRP A 386 -1.23 -7.05 47.37
N ILE A 387 -0.24 -7.02 46.48
CA ILE A 387 0.86 -8.00 46.43
C ILE A 387 2.17 -7.24 46.30
N SER A 388 2.94 -7.16 47.37
CA SER A 388 4.25 -6.51 47.40
C SER A 388 5.27 -7.25 46.53
N GLU A 389 5.16 -8.56 46.47
CA GLU A 389 6.14 -9.45 45.85
C GLU A 389 6.20 -9.24 44.34
N ARG A 390 5.11 -8.75 43.70
CA ARG A 390 5.05 -8.49 42.25
C ARG A 390 6.11 -7.50 41.75
N TRP A 391 6.79 -6.78 42.66
CA TRP A 391 7.85 -5.82 42.36
C TRP A 391 9.28 -6.35 42.59
N LEU A 392 9.44 -7.57 43.14
CA LEU A 392 10.75 -8.21 43.41
C LEU A 392 11.34 -8.83 42.15
N ASP A 393 12.51 -9.48 42.21
CA ASP A 393 12.96 -10.31 41.09
C ASP A 393 12.13 -11.61 40.97
N GLU A 394 12.24 -12.30 39.83
CA GLU A 394 11.44 -13.49 39.55
C GLU A 394 11.72 -14.64 40.53
N ALA A 395 12.98 -14.85 40.91
CA ALA A 395 13.36 -15.91 41.84
C ALA A 395 12.75 -15.68 43.23
N GLN A 396 12.83 -14.45 43.73
CA GLN A 396 12.23 -14.04 45.00
C GLN A 396 10.71 -14.12 44.99
N ARG A 397 10.07 -13.70 43.89
CA ARG A 397 8.62 -13.84 43.69
C ARG A 397 8.18 -15.29 43.82
N ILE A 398 8.80 -16.18 43.04
CA ILE A 398 8.46 -17.61 43.03
C ILE A 398 8.76 -18.23 44.39
N GLN A 399 9.85 -17.83 45.06
CA GLN A 399 10.18 -18.34 46.39
C GLN A 399 9.13 -17.95 47.45
N LEU A 400 8.71 -16.69 47.45
CA LEU A 400 7.80 -16.15 48.47
C LEU A 400 6.35 -16.53 48.20
N GLU A 401 5.92 -16.50 46.94
CA GLU A 401 4.53 -16.75 46.51
C GLU A 401 4.46 -17.71 45.31
N PRO A 402 4.92 -18.97 45.48
CA PRO A 402 5.07 -19.92 44.36
C PRO A 402 3.74 -20.18 43.65
N LYS A 403 2.62 -20.21 44.37
CA LYS A 403 1.30 -20.49 43.77
C LYS A 403 0.81 -19.39 42.82
N LEU A 404 1.25 -18.15 43.03
CA LEU A 404 0.85 -16.99 42.23
C LEU A 404 1.76 -16.77 41.02
N PHE A 405 3.07 -16.96 41.19
CA PHE A 405 4.07 -16.58 40.18
C PHE A 405 4.65 -17.73 39.36
N SER A 406 4.43 -19.00 39.73
CA SER A 406 4.97 -20.17 38.97
C SER A 406 4.13 -20.57 37.75
N GLY A 407 2.94 -20.02 37.57
CA GLY A 407 2.02 -20.36 36.47
C GLY A 407 2.18 -19.47 35.23
N ALA A 408 1.88 -20.02 34.05
CA ALA A 408 1.98 -19.32 32.75
C ALA A 408 1.00 -18.13 32.55
N GLY A 409 0.15 -17.83 33.54
CA GLY A 409 -0.86 -16.76 33.49
C GLY A 409 -0.44 -15.43 34.11
N TYR A 410 0.75 -15.34 34.71
CA TYR A 410 1.25 -14.12 35.35
C TYR A 410 1.62 -13.07 34.30
N LYS A 411 1.14 -11.82 34.48
CA LYS A 411 1.49 -10.67 33.62
C LYS A 411 1.81 -9.46 34.49
N HIS A 412 2.94 -8.83 34.20
CA HIS A 412 3.40 -7.65 34.90
C HIS A 412 4.08 -6.66 33.94
N ASP A 413 3.34 -5.67 33.49
CA ASP A 413 3.85 -4.63 32.57
C ASP A 413 4.21 -3.35 33.30
N MET A 414 5.51 -3.15 33.52
CA MET A 414 6.04 -1.96 34.20
C MET A 414 5.76 -0.65 33.45
N LYS A 415 5.44 -0.66 32.14
CA LYS A 415 5.10 0.54 31.39
C LYS A 415 3.75 1.13 31.82
N CYS A 416 2.86 0.30 32.35
CA CYS A 416 1.55 0.71 32.84
C CYS A 416 1.61 1.27 34.28
N PHE A 417 2.74 1.11 34.99
CA PHE A 417 2.91 1.61 36.35
C PHE A 417 3.39 3.07 36.36
N VAL A 418 2.45 4.00 36.18
CA VAL A 418 2.71 5.45 36.01
C VAL A 418 2.40 6.31 37.25
N ALA A 419 2.66 5.80 38.46
CA ALA A 419 2.36 6.50 39.72
C ALA A 419 3.10 7.85 39.89
N PHE A 420 4.19 8.04 39.15
CA PHE A 420 4.99 9.27 39.12
C PHE A 420 4.93 9.97 37.76
N SER A 421 3.88 9.72 36.97
CA SER A 421 3.81 10.12 35.55
C SER A 421 4.96 9.55 34.71
N ALA A 422 5.04 9.91 33.43
CA ALA A 422 6.06 9.43 32.49
C ALA A 422 6.52 10.54 31.53
N GLY A 423 7.66 10.33 30.88
CA GLY A 423 8.23 11.27 29.91
C GLY A 423 8.87 12.52 30.53
N PRO A 424 9.13 13.56 29.72
CA PRO A 424 9.83 14.79 30.16
C PRO A 424 9.12 15.58 31.27
N ALA A 425 7.83 15.34 31.49
CA ALA A 425 7.02 15.97 32.53
C ALA A 425 6.70 15.01 33.69
N ASN A 426 7.51 13.96 33.88
CA ASN A 426 7.33 13.07 35.03
C ASN A 426 7.61 13.80 36.36
N CYS A 427 7.22 13.17 37.48
CA CYS A 427 7.40 13.75 38.79
C CYS A 427 8.89 13.94 39.12
N VAL A 428 9.32 15.20 39.14
CA VAL A 428 10.68 15.60 39.51
C VAL A 428 11.06 15.15 40.93
N GLY A 429 10.07 15.05 41.83
CA GLY A 429 10.26 14.65 43.24
C GLY A 429 10.30 13.15 43.50
N LYS A 430 10.19 12.29 42.47
CA LYS A 430 10.10 10.83 42.62
C LYS A 430 11.18 10.24 43.53
N GLY A 431 12.43 10.67 43.37
CA GLY A 431 13.55 10.16 44.15
C GLY A 431 13.40 10.45 45.65
N LEU A 432 13.03 11.68 45.98
CA LEU A 432 12.81 12.13 47.35
C LEU A 432 11.62 11.41 48.00
N ALA A 433 10.48 11.39 47.30
CA ALA A 433 9.27 10.71 47.79
C ALA A 433 9.52 9.23 48.09
N MET A 434 10.24 8.53 47.20
CA MET A 434 10.59 7.12 47.41
C MET A 434 11.53 6.92 48.60
N MET A 435 12.48 7.84 48.81
CA MET A 435 13.40 7.78 49.96
C MET A 435 12.64 7.97 51.27
N GLU A 436 11.79 8.99 51.34
CA GLU A 436 10.98 9.31 52.52
C GLU A 436 10.02 8.18 52.88
N MET A 437 9.23 7.69 51.91
CA MET A 437 8.29 6.59 52.13
C MET A 437 9.01 5.34 52.64
N ARG A 438 10.17 4.99 52.07
CA ARG A 438 10.96 3.83 52.53
C ARG A 438 11.46 4.02 53.96
N ALA A 439 12.00 5.19 54.30
CA ALA A 439 12.51 5.48 55.63
C ALA A 439 11.39 5.38 56.68
N ALA A 440 10.24 5.99 56.40
CA ALA A 440 9.08 5.98 57.28
C ALA A 440 8.54 4.56 57.51
N ILE A 441 8.31 3.79 56.44
CA ILE A 441 7.84 2.40 56.53
C ILE A 441 8.83 1.54 57.31
N CYS A 442 10.12 1.64 57.02
CA CYS A 442 11.15 0.90 57.76
C CYS A 442 11.16 1.24 59.26
N MET A 443 11.00 2.51 59.62
CA MET A 443 10.91 2.94 61.01
C MET A 443 9.67 2.37 61.69
N LEU A 444 8.50 2.50 61.07
CA LEU A 444 7.23 2.01 61.60
C LEU A 444 7.28 0.50 61.86
N LEU A 445 7.71 -0.28 60.87
CA LEU A 445 7.81 -1.74 60.96
C LEU A 445 8.84 -2.21 61.99
N LYS A 446 9.95 -1.46 62.17
CA LYS A 446 10.97 -1.79 63.18
C LYS A 446 10.46 -1.55 64.60
N ARG A 447 9.64 -0.52 64.81
CA ARG A 447 9.31 -0.02 66.16
C ARG A 447 7.94 -0.43 66.66
N PHE A 448 6.97 -0.68 65.79
CA PHE A 448 5.57 -0.87 66.20
C PHE A 448 4.96 -2.15 65.61
N ASP A 449 4.19 -2.85 66.42
CA ASP A 449 3.17 -3.80 65.97
C ASP A 449 1.88 -2.99 65.75
N MET A 450 1.23 -3.17 64.59
CA MET A 450 0.09 -2.36 64.14
C MET A 450 -1.12 -3.25 63.83
N ARG A 451 -2.33 -2.82 64.22
CA ARG A 451 -3.59 -3.55 63.95
C ARG A 451 -4.71 -2.60 63.53
N LEU A 452 -5.52 -3.00 62.54
CA LEU A 452 -6.70 -2.22 62.13
C LEU A 452 -7.84 -2.39 63.14
N ARG A 453 -8.48 -1.29 63.53
CA ARG A 453 -9.73 -1.32 64.29
C ARG A 453 -10.86 -1.77 63.36
N ASP A 454 -11.67 -2.75 63.79
CA ASP A 454 -12.79 -3.32 63.02
C ASP A 454 -12.40 -3.85 61.62
N HIS A 455 -11.30 -4.62 61.56
CA HIS A 455 -10.64 -5.14 60.34
C HIS A 455 -11.61 -5.55 59.21
N GLU A 456 -12.57 -6.45 59.47
CA GLU A 456 -13.47 -7.00 58.43
C GLU A 456 -14.39 -5.93 57.83
N LYS A 457 -14.83 -4.97 58.64
CA LYS A 457 -15.68 -3.87 58.16
C LYS A 457 -14.87 -2.91 57.29
N VAL A 458 -13.67 -2.52 57.73
CA VAL A 458 -12.80 -1.58 57.01
C VAL A 458 -12.34 -2.18 55.68
N LYS A 459 -11.88 -3.43 55.68
CA LYS A 459 -11.46 -4.17 54.47
C LYS A 459 -12.54 -4.14 53.40
N GLY A 460 -13.79 -4.34 53.79
CA GLY A 460 -14.91 -4.36 52.88
C GLY A 460 -15.33 -2.98 52.37
N SER A 461 -15.06 -1.87 53.06
CA SER A 461 -15.67 -0.55 52.79
C SER A 461 -14.70 0.55 52.36
N PHE A 462 -13.44 0.50 52.77
CA PHE A 462 -12.47 1.59 52.61
C PHE A 462 -12.27 2.02 51.15
N GLU A 463 -12.14 1.06 50.23
CA GLU A 463 -11.93 1.37 48.81
C GLU A 463 -13.16 2.01 48.15
N ARG A 464 -14.38 1.68 48.62
CA ARG A 464 -15.61 2.26 48.08
C ARG A 464 -15.77 3.74 48.43
N GLY A 465 -15.09 4.22 49.46
CA GLY A 465 -15.13 5.62 49.87
C GLY A 465 -14.03 6.50 49.27
N ILE A 466 -13.15 5.95 48.40
CA ILE A 466 -12.13 6.74 47.70
C ILE A 466 -12.80 7.67 46.68
N GLN A 467 -12.36 8.93 46.65
CA GLN A 467 -12.86 9.95 45.73
C GLN A 467 -11.73 10.55 44.90
N ASP A 468 -11.98 10.67 43.59
CA ASP A 468 -11.08 11.35 42.65
C ASP A 468 -11.53 12.81 42.50
N LEU A 469 -10.74 13.73 43.05
CA LEU A 469 -11.03 15.17 43.10
C LEU A 469 -9.80 15.96 42.63
N TRP A 470 -9.16 15.57 41.51
CA TRP A 470 -7.85 16.06 41.02
C TRP A 470 -6.65 15.50 41.78
N THR A 471 -6.82 15.24 43.08
CA THR A 471 -6.00 14.30 43.86
C THR A 471 -6.91 13.23 44.47
N MET A 472 -6.32 12.15 44.98
CA MET A 472 -7.07 11.08 45.63
C MET A 472 -7.35 11.43 47.09
N ARG A 473 -8.62 11.35 47.51
CA ARG A 473 -9.03 11.41 48.93
C ARG A 473 -9.49 10.03 49.40
N THR A 474 -8.98 9.58 50.54
CA THR A 474 -9.35 8.30 51.19
C THR A 474 -10.34 8.53 52.34
N GLU A 475 -11.01 7.46 52.79
CA GLU A 475 -11.75 7.47 54.08
C GLU A 475 -10.78 7.52 55.29
N ASP A 476 -11.33 7.78 56.47
CA ASP A 476 -10.59 7.77 57.73
C ASP A 476 -10.14 6.34 58.10
N LEU A 477 -8.84 6.14 58.30
CA LEU A 477 -8.24 4.85 58.70
C LEU A 477 -7.82 4.87 60.17
N TRP A 478 -8.43 4.00 60.98
CA TRP A 478 -8.13 3.90 62.42
C TRP A 478 -7.23 2.69 62.72
N VAL A 479 -6.03 2.96 63.24
CA VAL A 479 -4.99 1.95 63.51
C VAL A 479 -4.57 1.98 64.98
N GLU A 480 -4.47 0.80 65.61
CA GLU A 480 -3.93 0.60 66.94
C GLU A 480 -2.43 0.26 66.85
N PHE A 481 -1.62 0.91 67.69
CA PHE A 481 -0.16 0.72 67.73
C PHE A 481 0.27 0.20 69.10
N SER A 482 1.17 -0.79 69.11
CA SER A 482 1.91 -1.20 70.31
C SER A 482 3.41 -1.23 70.01
N GLU A 483 4.23 -0.65 70.88
CA GLU A 483 5.68 -0.64 70.68
C GLU A 483 6.26 -2.05 70.78
N ARG A 484 7.03 -2.44 69.77
CA ARG A 484 7.75 -3.71 69.75
C ARG A 484 8.82 -3.65 70.82
N ARG A 485 8.68 -4.46 71.87
CA ARG A 485 9.82 -4.83 72.72
C ARG A 485 10.75 -5.70 71.89
N LEU A 486 11.55 -5.09 71.03
CA LEU A 486 12.75 -5.75 70.51
C LEU A 486 13.53 -6.15 71.76
N LEU A 487 13.59 -7.45 72.03
CA LEU A 487 14.33 -8.02 73.15
C LEU A 487 15.67 -7.28 73.22
N LYS A 488 15.89 -6.56 74.34
CA LYS A 488 17.19 -5.99 74.67
C LYS A 488 18.20 -7.09 74.37
N SER A 489 19.13 -6.81 73.45
CA SER A 489 20.26 -7.68 73.21
C SER A 489 20.84 -8.08 74.56
N VAL A 490 20.87 -9.38 74.81
CA VAL A 490 21.59 -9.98 75.92
C VAL A 490 22.99 -9.37 75.90
N ALA A 491 23.36 -8.74 77.02
CA ALA A 491 24.68 -8.17 77.26
C ALA A 491 25.75 -9.27 77.27
#